data_AF-A0A7X7LDJ6-F1
#
_entry.id   AF-A0A7X7LDJ6-F1
#
_cell.length_a   1.000
_cell.length_b   1.000
_cell.length_c   1.000
_cell.angle_alpha   90.00
_cell.angle_beta   90.00
_cell.angle_gamma   90.00
#
_symmetry.space_group_name_H-M   'P 1'
#
loop_
_entity.id
_entity.type
_entity.pdbx_description
1 polymer ?
#
loop_
_entity_poly.entity_id
_entity_poly.type
_entity_poly.pdbx_seq_one_letter_code
_entity_poly.pdbx_strand_id
1 'polypeptide(L)'
;MSNDHSIASPTPLPLSGGESVYCFNEQQLAEARRLVEQDAASGPRLRAEIERLESSLSRNERAAIAFVIIDRLVKTPASDEGRP
;
A
#
# COMPACT_ATOMS: atom_id res chain seq x y z
N MET A 1 -37.87 -19.59 22.90
CA MET A 1 -38.16 -18.43 22.02
C MET A 1 -37.68 -17.21 22.81
N SER A 2 -36.62 -16.49 22.50
CA SER A 2 -35.98 -16.19 21.23
C SER A 2 -34.50 -15.88 21.49
N ASN A 3 -33.58 -16.47 20.74
CA ASN A 3 -32.20 -16.01 20.67
C ASN A 3 -32.03 -15.33 19.32
N ASP A 4 -32.35 -14.04 19.25
CA ASP A 4 -32.00 -13.20 18.11
C ASP A 4 -30.55 -12.72 18.32
N HIS A 5 -29.59 -13.59 17.99
CA HIS A 5 -28.21 -13.15 17.78
C HIS A 5 -28.14 -12.64 16.35
N SER A 6 -28.52 -11.39 16.17
CA SER A 6 -28.21 -10.63 14.96
C SER A 6 -26.68 -10.57 14.85
N ILE A 7 -26.12 -11.50 14.07
CA ILE A 7 -24.73 -11.46 13.63
C ILE A 7 -24.66 -10.25 12.69
N ALA A 8 -24.35 -9.09 13.26
CA ALA A 8 -24.01 -7.91 12.50
C ALA A 8 -22.90 -8.32 11.51
N SER A 9 -23.20 -8.26 10.21
CA SER A 9 -22.22 -8.51 9.16
C SER A 9 -20.99 -7.64 9.45
N PRO A 10 -19.76 -8.17 9.42
CA PRO A 10 -18.60 -7.34 9.68
C PRO A 10 -18.49 -6.31 8.57
N THR A 11 -18.88 -5.07 8.85
CA THR A 11 -18.48 -3.93 8.04
C THR A 11 -16.96 -4.01 7.88
N PRO A 12 -16.43 -3.97 6.64
CA PRO A 12 -15.00 -4.14 6.42
C PRO A 12 -14.20 -3.17 7.29
N LEU A 13 -13.25 -3.71 8.07
CA LEU A 13 -12.35 -2.90 8.88
C LEU A 13 -11.62 -1.89 7.96
N PRO A 14 -11.73 -0.57 8.22
CA PRO A 14 -11.06 0.42 7.38
C PRO A 14 -9.55 0.29 7.55
N LEU A 15 -8.90 -0.19 6.49
CA LEU A 15 -7.45 -0.45 6.46
C LEU A 15 -6.59 0.81 6.62
N SER A 16 -7.19 2.00 6.45
CA SER A 16 -6.51 3.29 6.59
C SER A 16 -6.99 4.10 7.81
N GLY A 17 -7.72 3.49 8.76
CA GLY A 17 -8.50 4.22 9.77
C GLY A 17 -8.31 3.77 11.23
N GLY A 18 -7.17 3.17 11.58
CA GLY A 18 -6.83 2.78 12.95
C GLY A 18 -5.43 3.23 13.36
N GLU A 19 -5.17 3.30 14.66
CA GLU A 19 -3.97 3.86 15.31
C GLU A 19 -2.61 3.26 14.86
N SER A 20 -2.61 2.20 14.07
CA SER A 20 -1.41 1.60 13.49
C SER A 20 -1.36 1.84 11.97
N VAL A 21 -1.11 3.09 11.59
CA VAL A 21 -0.61 3.40 10.24
C VAL A 21 0.83 2.92 10.16
N TYR A 22 1.20 2.18 9.12
CA TYR A 22 2.59 1.79 8.89
C TYR A 22 3.46 3.06 8.87
N CYS A 23 4.36 3.22 9.83
CA CYS A 23 5.21 4.40 9.92
C CYS A 23 6.29 4.33 8.84
N PHE A 24 6.13 5.11 7.78
CA PHE A 24 7.26 5.53 6.96
C PHE A 24 7.94 6.70 7.64
N ASN A 25 9.27 6.70 7.72
CA ASN A 25 9.96 7.93 8.09
C ASN A 25 9.88 8.95 6.94
N GLU A 26 10.07 10.24 7.26
CA GLU A 26 9.93 11.32 6.28
C GLU A 26 10.91 11.18 5.10
N GLN A 27 12.11 10.66 5.36
CA GLN A 27 13.14 10.48 4.33
C GLN A 27 12.75 9.38 3.33
N GLN A 28 12.20 8.26 3.81
CA GLN A 28 11.71 7.17 2.97
C GLN A 28 10.56 7.65 2.09
N LEU A 29 9.63 8.44 2.66
CA LEU A 29 8.54 9.01 1.90
C LEU A 29 9.02 10.05 0.88
N ALA A 30 10.00 10.88 1.23
CA ALA A 30 10.58 11.86 0.33
C ALA A 30 11.28 11.19 -0.86
N GLU A 31 12.05 10.12 -0.61
CA GLU A 31 12.72 9.38 -1.68
C GLU A 31 11.73 8.63 -2.58
N ALA A 32 10.69 8.01 -2.00
CA ALA A 32 9.62 7.40 -2.78
C ALA A 32 8.92 8.43 -3.70
N ARG A 33 8.65 9.64 -3.19
CA ARG A 33 8.11 10.74 -4.00
C ARG A 33 9.08 11.17 -5.09
N ARG A 34 10.36 11.32 -4.78
CA ARG A 34 11.39 11.68 -5.75
C ARG A 34 11.43 10.67 -6.91
N LEU A 35 11.38 9.37 -6.62
CA LEU A 35 11.36 8.31 -7.65
C LEU A 35 10.10 8.38 -8.53
N VAL A 36 8.93 8.65 -7.95
CA VAL A 36 7.68 8.72 -8.70
C VAL A 36 7.58 10.01 -9.52
N GLU A 37 7.95 11.13 -8.93
CA GLU A 37 7.66 12.47 -9.46
C GLU A 37 8.82 13.04 -10.29
N GLN A 38 10.07 12.73 -9.94
CA GLN A 38 11.26 13.43 -10.46
C GLN A 38 12.20 12.52 -11.25
N ASP A 39 12.15 11.20 -11.08
CA ASP A 39 13.00 10.28 -11.81
C ASP A 39 12.57 10.16 -13.28
N ALA A 40 13.47 10.50 -14.21
CA ALA A 40 13.16 10.54 -15.64
C ALA A 40 12.95 9.14 -16.24
N ALA A 41 13.57 8.11 -15.68
CA ALA A 41 13.53 6.75 -16.22
C ALA A 41 12.34 5.95 -15.69
N SER A 42 12.14 5.95 -14.38
CA SER A 42 11.14 5.15 -13.68
C SER A 42 9.86 5.92 -13.38
N GLY A 43 9.93 7.24 -13.17
CA GLY A 43 8.80 8.08 -12.79
C GLY A 43 7.58 7.96 -13.71
N PRO A 44 7.71 8.04 -15.05
CA PRO A 44 6.57 7.86 -15.96
C PRO A 44 5.85 6.52 -15.78
N ARG A 45 6.60 5.42 -15.63
CA ARG A 45 6.04 4.08 -15.44
C ARG A 45 5.37 3.94 -14.07
N LEU A 46 5.98 4.48 -13.02
CA LEU A 46 5.45 4.41 -11.66
C LEU A 46 4.14 5.20 -11.54
N ARG A 47 4.08 6.42 -12.10
CA ARG A 47 2.85 7.23 -12.10
C ARG A 47 1.72 6.56 -12.89
N ALA A 48 2.02 6.00 -14.05
CA ALA A 48 1.01 5.27 -14.83
C ALA A 48 0.41 4.08 -14.06
N GLU A 49 1.23 3.34 -13.31
CA GLU A 49 0.73 2.22 -12.50
C GLU A 49 -0.08 2.67 -11.28
N ILE A 50 0.32 3.78 -10.65
CA ILE A 50 -0.49 4.41 -9.59
C ILE A 50 -1.85 4.83 -10.16
N GLU A 51 -1.89 5.60 -11.25
CA GLU A 51 -3.13 6.04 -11.91
C GLU A 51 -4.03 4.86 -12.29
N ARG A 52 -3.44 3.76 -12.80
CA ARG A 52 -4.17 2.53 -13.10
C ARG A 52 -4.81 1.92 -11.86
N LEU A 53 -4.08 1.84 -10.74
CA LEU A 53 -4.61 1.34 -9.47
C LEU A 53 -5.71 2.27 -8.92
N GLU A 54 -5.54 3.58 -9.00
CA GLU A 54 -6.51 4.57 -8.52
C GLU A 54 -7.82 4.60 -9.32
N SER A 55 -7.74 4.34 -10.62
CA SER A 55 -8.92 4.25 -11.49
C SER A 55 -9.65 2.91 -11.41
N SER A 56 -8.94 1.84 -11.03
CA SER A 56 -9.50 0.47 -11.07
C SER A 56 -9.97 -0.06 -9.72
N LEU A 57 -9.51 0.52 -8.60
CA LEU A 57 -9.68 -0.07 -7.28
C LEU A 57 -10.19 0.94 -6.24
N SER A 58 -11.03 0.44 -5.34
CA SER A 58 -11.46 1.19 -4.16
C SER A 58 -10.28 1.52 -3.24
N ARG A 59 -10.50 2.48 -2.32
CA ARG A 59 -9.49 2.87 -1.32
C ARG A 59 -8.99 1.68 -0.50
N ASN A 60 -9.88 0.79 -0.07
CA ASN A 60 -9.50 -0.38 0.74
C ASN A 60 -8.73 -1.42 -0.08
N GLU A 61 -9.09 -1.64 -1.35
CA GLU A 61 -8.34 -2.53 -2.23
C GLU A 61 -6.93 -2.01 -2.52
N ARG A 62 -6.79 -0.70 -2.75
CA ARG A 62 -5.47 -0.06 -2.87
C ARG A 62 -4.63 -0.19 -1.60
N ALA A 63 -5.24 0.03 -0.44
CA ALA A 63 -4.56 -0.14 0.85
C ALA A 63 -4.13 -1.61 1.06
N ALA A 64 -4.98 -2.57 0.71
CA ALA A 64 -4.64 -3.99 0.78
C ALA A 64 -3.43 -4.34 -0.11
N ILE A 65 -3.41 -3.85 -1.36
CA ILE A 65 -2.26 -4.04 -2.27
C ILE A 65 -1.00 -3.42 -1.67
N ALA A 66 -1.08 -2.17 -1.20
CA ALA A 66 0.07 -1.49 -0.60
C ALA A 66 0.65 -2.28 0.57
N PHE A 67 -0.19 -2.74 1.51
CA PHE A 67 0.27 -3.53 2.66
C PHE A 67 0.89 -4.87 2.27
N VAL A 68 0.28 -5.60 1.32
CA VAL A 68 0.83 -6.89 0.88
C VAL A 68 2.15 -6.71 0.13
N ILE A 69 2.31 -5.66 -0.68
CA ILE A 69 3.58 -5.36 -1.35
C ILE A 69 4.66 -5.05 -0.32
N ILE A 70 4.37 -4.18 0.66
CA ILE A 70 5.32 -3.82 1.73
C ILE A 70 5.73 -5.07 2.52
N ASP A 71 4.78 -5.90 2.93
CA ASP A 71 5.05 -7.15 3.66
C ASP A 71 5.99 -8.07 2.88
N ARG A 72 5.78 -8.21 1.56
CA ARG A 72 6.65 -9.00 0.68
C ARG A 72 8.05 -8.37 0.55
N LEU A 73 8.15 -7.05 0.42
CA LEU A 73 9.43 -6.35 0.34
C LEU A 73 10.24 -6.52 1.62
N VAL A 74 9.61 -6.44 2.79
CA VAL A 74 10.27 -6.63 4.09
C VAL A 74 10.76 -8.08 4.28
N LYS A 75 10.02 -9.06 3.76
CA LYS A 75 10.36 -10.49 3.87
C LYS A 75 11.36 -10.97 2.82
N THR A 76 11.58 -10.18 1.76
CA THR A 76 12.53 -10.50 0.70
C THR A 76 13.85 -9.79 0.99
N PRO A 77 14.98 -10.51 1.16
CA PRO A 77 16.27 -9.85 1.35
C PRO A 77 16.62 -9.00 0.12
N ALA A 78 17.25 -7.84 0.33
CA ALA A 78 17.67 -6.89 -0.71
C ALA A 78 18.82 -7.41 -1.60
N SER A 79 18.81 -8.69 -1.95
CA SER A 79 19.90 -9.39 -2.65
C SER A 79 19.84 -9.26 -4.17
N ASP A 80 19.05 -8.33 -4.72
CA ASP A 80 18.93 -8.12 -6.18
C ASP A 80 19.31 -6.70 -6.63
N GLU A 81 19.79 -5.85 -5.71
CA GLU A 81 20.55 -4.66 -6.09
C GLU A 81 22.02 -5.04 -6.22
N GLY A 82 22.41 -5.41 -7.43
CA GLY A 82 23.78 -5.75 -7.80
C GLY A 82 24.79 -4.77 -7.21
N ARG A 83 25.50 -5.21 -6.17
CA ARG A 83 26.76 -4.62 -5.72
C ARG A 83 27.86 -5.14 -6.65
N PRO A 84 28.83 -4.31 -7.06
CA PRO A 84 30.02 -4.81 -7.77
C PRO A 84 30.75 -5.90 -6.96
#